data_AF-A0A0N0RRY3-F1
#
_entry.id   AF-A0A0N0RRY3-F1
#
_cell.length_a   1.000
_cell.length_b   1.000
_cell.length_c   1.000
_cell.angle_alpha   90.00
_cell.angle_beta   90.00
_cell.angle_gamma   90.00
#
_symmetry.space_group_name_H-M   'P 1'
#
loop_
_entity.id
_entity.type
_entity.pdbx_description
1 polymer ?
#
loop_
_entity_poly.entity_id
_entity_poly.type
_entity_poly.pdbx_seq_one_letter_code
_entity_poly.pdbx_strand_id
1 'polypeptide(L)'
;MGKSFEELKREALENSQRQRVELEEKLKERAKHKDDAQRAAEERERQRAAWNARERERQLKNESVMKKLEEKRAEAAAKRSAAQEAAQKAAIDKAVGRSNKRAPALEKAKIHAAMRRAQVPRSRGGAVALTREEKRMKRMANEMGVSFKVQRNAPPPKMNTNMAAKPNVPSTSTSVAGQAPPKRLSAREKFILEERQRKLAKQAAAHVDDEDVDEYDSMSDMGSEDEGDVPAHASIRDEIWKLFGRDRQRYMARDVDSDDDMEAGADDVLEEERRSSMFGRREDEREEQMLLESKRRKFQGRP
;
A
#
# COMPACT_ATOMS: atom_id res chain seq x y z
N MET A 1 77.61 36.94 -38.25
CA MET A 1 78.22 37.62 -37.08
C MET A 1 77.86 36.80 -35.85
N GLY A 2 78.85 36.27 -35.13
CA GLY A 2 78.61 35.51 -33.90
C GLY A 2 78.32 36.46 -32.73
N LYS A 3 77.44 36.04 -31.80
CA LYS A 3 77.19 36.75 -30.54
C LYS A 3 78.50 36.92 -29.77
N SER A 4 78.68 38.06 -29.11
CA SER A 4 79.90 38.28 -28.31
C SER A 4 79.90 37.32 -27.11
N PHE A 5 81.09 36.94 -26.62
CA PHE A 5 81.22 36.05 -25.48
C PHE A 5 80.50 36.57 -24.22
N GLU A 6 80.43 37.89 -24.05
CA GLU A 6 79.70 38.53 -22.94
C GLU A 6 78.18 38.35 -23.06
N GLU A 7 77.63 38.42 -24.27
CA GLU A 7 76.21 38.16 -24.51
C GLU A 7 75.84 36.71 -24.22
N LEU A 8 76.68 35.76 -24.63
CA LEU A 8 76.50 34.33 -24.32
C LEU A 8 76.50 34.06 -22.81
N LYS A 9 77.39 34.73 -22.06
CA LYS A 9 77.44 34.60 -20.59
C LYS A 9 76.19 35.17 -19.92
N ARG A 10 75.68 36.29 -20.41
CA ARG A 10 74.45 36.92 -19.89
C ARG A 10 73.22 36.06 -20.17
N GLU A 11 73.09 35.55 -21.40
CA GLU A 11 72.01 34.66 -21.82
C GLU A 11 72.01 33.34 -21.04
N ALA A 12 73.20 32.76 -20.78
CA ALA A 12 73.32 31.56 -19.94
C ALA A 12 72.89 31.80 -18.49
N LEU A 13 73.22 32.96 -17.93
CA LEU A 13 72.86 33.31 -16.55
C LEU A 13 71.35 33.59 -16.42
N GLU A 14 70.76 34.26 -17.41
CA GLU A 14 69.32 34.49 -17.49
C GLU A 14 68.53 33.19 -17.68
N ASN A 15 69.02 32.28 -18.53
CA ASN A 15 68.42 30.96 -18.71
C ASN A 15 68.49 30.12 -17.42
N SER A 16 69.61 30.19 -16.68
CA SER A 16 69.74 29.54 -15.37
C SER A 16 68.76 30.11 -14.33
N GLN A 17 68.58 31.43 -14.30
CA GLN A 17 67.59 32.07 -13.43
C GLN A 17 66.15 31.67 -13.80
N ARG A 18 65.80 31.65 -15.09
CA ARG A 18 64.49 31.20 -15.56
C ARG A 18 64.22 29.74 -15.16
N GLN A 19 65.19 28.85 -15.33
CA GLN A 19 65.08 27.45 -14.92
C GLN A 19 64.88 27.29 -13.40
N ARG A 20 65.54 28.11 -12.57
CA ARG A 20 65.33 28.10 -11.12
C ARG A 20 63.92 28.53 -10.72
N VAL A 21 63.42 29.61 -11.31
CA VAL A 21 62.06 30.10 -11.05
C VAL A 21 61.02 29.06 -11.48
N GLU A 22 61.20 28.45 -12.64
CA GLU A 22 60.32 27.39 -13.14
C GLU A 22 60.33 26.15 -12.22
N LEU A 23 61.50 25.76 -11.69
CA LEU A 23 61.61 24.67 -10.73
C LEU A 23 60.93 25.02 -9.39
N GLU A 24 61.10 26.23 -8.88
CA GLU A 24 60.43 26.69 -7.67
C GLU A 24 58.91 26.75 -7.83
N GLU A 25 58.42 27.21 -8.98
CA GLU A 25 56.99 27.23 -9.31
C GLU A 25 56.42 25.82 -9.37
N LYS A 26 57.08 24.89 -10.07
CA LYS A 26 56.71 23.47 -10.09
C LYS A 26 56.70 22.83 -8.70
N LEU A 27 57.64 23.17 -7.84
CA LEU A 27 57.66 22.68 -6.46
C LEU A 27 56.50 23.24 -5.63
N LYS A 28 56.16 24.52 -5.81
CA LYS A 28 55.00 25.16 -5.14
C LYS A 28 53.68 24.56 -5.62
N GLU A 29 53.52 24.33 -6.93
CA GLU A 29 52.33 23.67 -7.48
C GLU A 29 52.18 22.24 -6.96
N ARG A 30 53.29 21.48 -6.91
CA ARG A 30 53.27 20.12 -6.36
C ARG A 30 52.93 20.11 -4.87
N ALA A 31 53.38 21.10 -4.10
CA ALA A 31 53.01 21.24 -2.69
C ALA A 31 51.51 21.53 -2.55
N LYS A 32 50.97 22.49 -3.30
CA LYS A 32 49.52 22.80 -3.30
C LYS A 32 48.68 21.58 -3.69
N HIS A 33 49.06 20.87 -4.75
CA HIS A 33 48.34 19.67 -5.17
C HIS A 33 48.39 18.57 -4.10
N LYS A 34 49.49 18.44 -3.35
CA LYS A 34 49.54 17.49 -2.22
C LYS A 34 48.60 17.89 -1.10
N ASP A 35 48.59 19.17 -0.72
CA ASP A 35 47.72 19.68 0.34
C ASP A 35 46.24 19.56 -0.03
N ASP A 36 45.88 19.88 -1.28
CA ASP A 36 44.52 19.72 -1.80
C ASP A 36 44.11 18.25 -1.89
N ALA A 37 45.02 17.36 -2.30
CA ALA A 37 44.78 15.93 -2.30
C ALA A 37 44.57 15.37 -0.89
N GLN A 38 45.31 15.88 0.10
CA GLN A 38 45.14 15.51 1.52
C GLN A 38 43.79 16.00 2.06
N ARG A 39 43.42 17.25 1.81
CA ARG A 39 42.10 17.78 2.21
C ARG A 39 40.96 16.99 1.58
N ALA A 40 41.06 16.65 0.30
CA ALA A 40 40.08 15.81 -0.38
C ALA A 40 40.02 14.38 0.20
N ALA A 41 41.15 13.82 0.64
CA ALA A 41 41.18 12.52 1.30
C ALA A 41 40.53 12.55 2.69
N GLU A 42 40.85 13.56 3.51
CA GLU A 42 40.24 13.77 4.81
C GLU A 42 38.73 14.00 4.71
N GLU A 43 38.27 14.75 3.72
CA GLU A 43 36.85 14.97 3.49
C GLU A 43 36.13 13.66 3.13
N ARG A 44 36.70 12.84 2.25
CA ARG A 44 36.16 11.51 1.95
C ARG A 44 36.13 10.60 3.18
N GLU A 45 37.16 10.67 4.02
CA GLU A 45 37.19 9.91 5.26
C GLU A 45 36.10 10.38 6.23
N ARG A 46 35.91 11.69 6.40
CA ARG A 46 34.82 12.25 7.21
C ARG A 46 33.45 11.83 6.69
N GLN A 47 33.25 11.84 5.38
CA GLN A 47 32.00 11.36 4.76
C GLN A 47 31.76 9.87 5.05
N ARG A 48 32.80 9.03 4.91
CA ARG A 48 32.72 7.59 5.26
C ARG A 48 32.44 7.38 6.75
N ALA A 49 33.11 8.14 7.62
CA ALA A 49 32.91 8.08 9.05
C ALA A 49 31.49 8.49 9.45
N ALA A 50 30.95 9.56 8.85
CA ALA A 50 29.58 10.02 9.05
C ALA A 50 28.55 8.97 8.58
N TRP A 51 28.79 8.35 7.43
CA TRP A 51 27.96 7.25 6.93
C TRP A 51 27.98 6.04 7.87
N ASN A 52 29.17 5.60 8.29
CA ASN A 52 29.34 4.51 9.26
C ASN A 52 28.69 4.82 10.61
N ALA A 53 28.74 6.06 11.08
CA ALA A 53 28.10 6.47 12.33
C ALA A 53 26.57 6.37 12.24
N ARG A 54 25.98 6.83 11.13
CA ARG A 54 24.54 6.66 10.85
C ARG A 54 24.14 5.19 10.79
N GLU A 55 24.98 4.35 10.19
CA GLU A 55 24.72 2.92 10.09
C GLU A 55 24.76 2.23 11.45
N ARG A 56 25.73 2.58 12.30
CA ARG A 56 25.77 2.10 13.70
C ARG A 56 24.53 2.53 14.49
N GLU A 57 24.06 3.76 14.31
CA GLU A 57 22.84 4.22 14.95
C GLU A 57 21.62 3.41 14.50
N ARG A 58 21.53 3.10 13.20
CA ARG A 58 20.48 2.23 12.65
C ARG A 58 20.55 0.82 13.26
N GLN A 59 21.75 0.25 13.36
CA GLN A 59 21.95 -1.06 13.99
C GLN A 59 21.52 -1.06 15.46
N LEU A 60 21.94 -0.07 16.25
CA LEU A 60 21.54 0.06 17.66
C LEU A 60 20.02 0.21 17.83
N LYS A 61 19.36 0.96 16.93
CA LYS A 61 17.89 1.06 16.92
C LYS A 61 17.26 -0.30 16.66
N ASN A 62 17.73 -1.03 15.63
CA ASN A 62 17.22 -2.36 15.30
C ASN A 62 17.44 -3.35 16.44
N GLU A 63 18.62 -3.37 17.05
CA GLU A 63 18.93 -4.19 18.22
C GLU A 63 18.00 -3.86 19.40
N SER A 64 17.72 -2.59 19.65
CA SER A 64 16.80 -2.17 20.72
C SER A 64 15.37 -2.66 20.47
N VAL A 65 14.92 -2.67 19.21
CA VAL A 65 13.60 -3.17 18.82
C VAL A 65 13.55 -4.69 18.99
N MET A 66 14.58 -5.40 18.52
CA MET A 66 14.69 -6.85 18.66
C MET A 66 14.72 -7.26 20.13
N LYS A 67 15.49 -6.57 20.97
CA LYS A 67 15.54 -6.84 22.41
C LYS A 67 14.17 -6.64 23.08
N LYS A 68 13.45 -5.55 22.75
CA LYS A 68 12.09 -5.33 23.25
C LYS A 68 11.12 -6.42 22.79
N LEU A 69 11.26 -6.93 21.57
CA LEU A 69 10.45 -8.03 21.06
C LEU A 69 10.74 -9.33 21.81
N GLU A 70 12.02 -9.63 22.06
CA GLU A 70 12.46 -10.79 22.84
C GLU A 70 11.96 -10.72 24.28
N GLU A 71 12.05 -9.56 24.94
CA GLU A 71 11.52 -9.34 26.29
C GLU A 71 10.00 -9.58 26.32
N LYS A 72 9.24 -9.05 25.36
CA LYS A 72 7.79 -9.31 25.25
C LYS A 72 7.48 -10.79 25.02
N ARG A 73 8.30 -11.47 24.20
CA ARG A 73 8.14 -12.91 23.94
C ARG A 73 8.44 -13.74 25.18
N ALA A 74 9.48 -13.38 25.93
CA ALA A 74 9.85 -14.02 27.18
C ALA A 74 8.77 -13.79 28.25
N GLU A 75 8.24 -12.57 28.37
CA GLU A 75 7.12 -12.26 29.28
C GLU A 75 5.86 -13.06 28.92
N ALA A 76 5.53 -13.15 27.62
CA ALA A 76 4.40 -13.96 27.16
C ALA A 76 4.63 -15.46 27.44
N ALA A 77 5.85 -15.96 27.29
CA ALA A 77 6.20 -17.34 27.63
C ALA A 77 6.09 -17.60 29.14
N ALA A 78 6.59 -16.69 29.98
CA ALA A 78 6.49 -16.76 31.43
C ALA A 78 5.03 -16.72 31.91
N LYS A 79 4.20 -15.87 31.30
CA LYS A 79 2.74 -15.86 31.57
C LYS A 79 2.08 -17.18 31.20
N ARG A 80 2.48 -17.79 30.08
CA ARG A 80 1.97 -19.10 29.66
C ARG A 80 2.40 -20.22 30.61
N SER A 81 3.66 -20.27 31.02
CA SER A 81 4.14 -21.28 31.96
C SER A 81 3.48 -21.12 33.34
N ALA A 82 3.38 -19.89 33.85
CA ALA A 82 2.68 -19.62 35.11
C ALA A 82 1.19 -20.01 35.05
N ALA A 83 0.51 -19.77 33.93
CA ALA A 83 -0.87 -20.22 33.73
C ALA A 83 -0.98 -21.76 33.67
N GLN A 84 -0.01 -22.44 33.06
CA GLN A 84 0.05 -23.90 33.02
C GLN A 84 0.29 -24.48 34.42
N GLU A 85 1.22 -23.94 35.19
CA GLU A 85 1.48 -24.35 36.58
C GLU A 85 0.25 -24.11 37.47
N ALA A 86 -0.41 -22.96 37.34
CA ALA A 86 -1.65 -22.68 38.06
C ALA A 86 -2.77 -23.66 37.68
N ALA A 87 -2.89 -24.01 36.40
CA ALA A 87 -3.85 -25.01 35.92
C ALA A 87 -3.53 -26.42 36.45
N GLN A 88 -2.25 -26.82 36.46
CA GLN A 88 -1.81 -28.09 37.04
C GLN A 88 -2.10 -28.15 38.54
N LYS A 89 -1.76 -27.09 39.29
CA LYS A 89 -2.06 -26.99 40.72
C LYS A 89 -3.57 -27.10 40.98
N ALA A 90 -4.39 -26.37 40.21
CA ALA A 90 -5.84 -26.45 40.32
C ALA A 90 -6.38 -27.85 39.97
N ALA A 91 -5.77 -28.56 39.02
CA ALA A 91 -6.13 -29.95 38.69
C ALA A 91 -5.78 -30.91 39.84
N ILE A 92 -4.62 -30.74 40.48
CA ILE A 92 -4.21 -31.52 41.67
C ILE A 92 -5.17 -31.25 42.83
N ASP A 93 -5.46 -29.98 43.14
CA ASP A 93 -6.39 -29.61 44.22
C ASP A 93 -7.78 -30.22 44.00
N LYS A 94 -8.25 -30.23 42.74
CA LYS A 94 -9.51 -30.89 42.36
C LYS A 94 -9.45 -32.41 42.54
N ALA A 95 -8.34 -33.06 42.19
CA ALA A 95 -8.16 -34.50 42.37
C ALA A 95 -8.10 -34.92 43.85
N VAL A 96 -7.53 -34.07 44.71
CA VAL A 96 -7.47 -34.27 46.18
C VAL A 96 -8.80 -33.94 46.87
N GLY A 97 -9.84 -33.53 46.11
CA GLY A 97 -11.15 -33.19 46.67
C GLY A 97 -11.21 -31.84 47.39
N ARG A 98 -10.14 -31.04 47.34
CA ARG A 98 -10.13 -29.64 47.80
C ARG A 98 -10.71 -28.77 46.70
N SER A 99 -12.02 -28.86 46.48
CA SER A 99 -12.71 -27.86 45.64
C SER A 99 -12.63 -26.52 46.36
N ASN A 100 -12.02 -25.51 45.74
CA ASN A 100 -12.12 -24.13 46.22
C ASN A 100 -13.61 -23.81 46.39
N LYS A 101 -14.06 -23.68 47.64
CA LYS A 101 -15.42 -23.26 47.98
C LYS A 101 -15.58 -21.86 47.38
N ARG A 102 -16.14 -21.77 46.18
CA ARG A 102 -16.43 -20.49 45.53
C ARG A 102 -17.28 -19.68 46.49
N ALA A 103 -16.96 -18.40 46.65
CA ALA A 103 -17.72 -17.53 47.53
C ALA A 103 -19.22 -17.61 47.14
N PRO A 104 -20.13 -17.82 48.11
CA PRO A 104 -21.55 -18.05 47.82
C PRO A 104 -22.20 -16.87 47.08
N ALA A 105 -21.64 -15.67 47.21
CA ALA A 105 -22.05 -14.48 46.46
C ALA A 105 -21.87 -14.66 44.94
N LEU A 106 -20.83 -15.35 44.50
CA LEU A 106 -20.49 -15.50 43.08
C LEU A 106 -21.40 -16.51 42.38
N GLU A 107 -21.81 -17.58 43.07
CA GLU A 107 -22.84 -18.50 42.56
C GLU A 107 -24.22 -17.83 42.51
N LYS A 108 -24.58 -17.03 43.53
CA LYS A 108 -25.82 -16.21 43.49
C LYS A 108 -25.82 -15.25 42.31
N ALA A 109 -24.71 -14.55 42.04
CA ALA A 109 -24.59 -13.64 40.91
C ALA A 109 -24.72 -14.37 39.56
N LYS A 110 -24.16 -15.58 39.47
CA LYS A 110 -24.22 -16.40 38.26
C LYS A 110 -25.63 -16.91 37.98
N ILE A 111 -26.35 -17.35 39.00
CA ILE A 111 -27.77 -17.75 38.91
C ILE A 111 -28.61 -16.54 38.49
N HIS A 112 -28.38 -15.37 39.09
CA HIS A 112 -29.09 -14.15 38.74
C HIS A 112 -28.78 -13.67 37.31
N ALA A 113 -27.53 -13.79 36.86
CA ALA A 113 -27.13 -13.50 35.49
C ALA A 113 -27.73 -14.50 34.48
N ALA A 114 -27.80 -15.78 34.83
CA ALA A 114 -28.45 -16.81 34.02
C ALA A 114 -29.97 -16.57 33.91
N MET A 115 -30.63 -16.20 35.01
CA MET A 115 -32.04 -15.80 35.00
C MET A 115 -32.29 -14.56 34.15
N ARG A 116 -31.47 -13.51 34.30
CA ARG A 116 -31.56 -12.33 33.41
C ARG A 116 -31.36 -12.69 31.94
N ARG A 117 -30.42 -13.59 31.63
CA ARG A 117 -30.16 -14.04 30.25
C ARG A 117 -31.30 -14.89 29.68
N ALA A 118 -32.03 -15.62 30.53
CA ALA A 118 -33.20 -16.40 30.14
C ALA A 118 -34.45 -15.52 29.94
N GLN A 119 -34.56 -14.40 30.66
CA GLN A 119 -35.67 -13.45 30.55
C GLN A 119 -35.55 -12.48 29.36
N VAL A 120 -34.34 -12.30 28.80
CA VAL A 120 -34.17 -11.52 27.56
C VAL A 120 -34.55 -12.40 26.37
N PRO A 121 -35.63 -12.11 25.64
CA PRO A 121 -35.99 -12.86 24.44
C PRO A 121 -34.87 -12.70 23.42
N ARG A 122 -34.09 -13.77 23.23
CA ARG A 122 -33.15 -13.84 22.10
C ARG A 122 -33.99 -13.97 20.85
N SER A 123 -33.87 -13.02 19.91
CA SER A 123 -34.49 -13.16 18.60
C SER A 123 -34.06 -14.51 18.01
N ARG A 124 -35.00 -15.44 17.85
CA ARG A 124 -34.79 -16.75 17.19
C ARG A 124 -34.54 -16.61 15.67
N GLY A 125 -33.93 -15.52 15.23
CA GLY A 125 -33.38 -15.41 13.88
C GLY A 125 -32.03 -16.11 13.88
N GLY A 126 -31.91 -17.19 13.10
CA GLY A 126 -30.65 -17.91 12.93
C GLY A 126 -29.51 -16.93 12.67
N ALA A 127 -28.55 -16.89 13.59
CA ALA A 127 -27.33 -16.11 13.45
C ALA A 127 -26.47 -16.76 12.38
N VAL A 128 -26.83 -16.54 11.12
CA VAL A 128 -25.93 -16.79 9.98
C VAL A 128 -24.69 -15.94 10.23
N ALA A 129 -23.52 -16.57 10.17
CA ALA A 129 -22.26 -15.90 10.38
C ALA A 129 -22.13 -14.72 9.42
N LEU A 130 -21.98 -13.51 9.96
CA LEU A 130 -21.68 -12.31 9.17
C LEU A 130 -20.36 -12.53 8.42
N THR A 131 -20.35 -12.22 7.14
CA THR A 131 -19.14 -12.16 6.32
C THR A 131 -18.15 -11.14 6.90
N ARG A 132 -16.88 -11.21 6.51
CA ARG A 132 -15.84 -10.26 6.96
C ARG A 132 -16.24 -8.82 6.65
N GLU A 133 -16.85 -8.60 5.49
CA GLU A 133 -17.31 -7.29 5.04
C GLU A 133 -18.51 -6.78 5.85
N GLU A 134 -19.51 -7.64 6.07
CA GLU A 134 -20.66 -7.28 6.92
C GLU A 134 -20.24 -6.98 8.38
N LYS A 135 -19.19 -7.63 8.89
CA LYS A 135 -18.61 -7.30 10.21
C LYS A 135 -17.92 -5.94 10.21
N ARG A 136 -17.29 -5.53 9.11
CA ARG A 136 -16.67 -4.20 8.94
C ARG A 136 -17.76 -3.12 8.89
N MET A 137 -18.79 -3.33 8.07
CA MET A 137 -19.95 -2.43 8.01
C MET A 137 -20.68 -2.33 9.34
N LYS A 138 -20.84 -3.44 10.08
CA LYS A 138 -21.45 -3.40 11.42
C LYS A 138 -20.64 -2.57 12.41
N ARG A 139 -19.30 -2.57 12.31
CA ARG A 139 -18.43 -1.72 13.14
C ARG A 139 -18.59 -0.24 12.78
N MET A 140 -18.52 0.11 11.49
CA MET A 140 -18.75 1.48 11.03
C MET A 140 -20.16 1.99 11.42
N ALA A 141 -21.19 1.16 11.25
CA ALA A 141 -22.55 1.53 11.61
C ALA A 141 -22.70 1.81 13.12
N ASN A 142 -22.05 1.01 13.97
CA ASN A 142 -22.01 1.26 15.41
C ASN A 142 -21.27 2.55 15.76
N GLU A 143 -20.14 2.83 15.09
CA GLU A 143 -19.36 4.06 15.31
C GLU A 143 -20.13 5.32 14.89
N MET A 144 -20.94 5.21 13.84
CA MET A 144 -21.81 6.28 13.35
C MET A 144 -23.17 6.34 14.08
N GLY A 145 -23.45 5.46 15.04
CA GLY A 145 -24.73 5.39 15.75
C GLY A 145 -25.92 4.96 14.88
N VAL A 146 -25.67 4.36 13.71
CA VAL A 146 -26.68 3.93 12.74
C VAL A 146 -26.98 2.44 12.91
N SER A 147 -28.26 2.05 12.86
CA SER A 147 -28.64 0.64 12.99
C SER A 147 -28.21 -0.17 11.77
N PHE A 148 -27.33 -1.15 11.96
CA PHE A 148 -26.89 -2.07 10.91
C PHE A 148 -28.00 -3.06 10.53
N LYS A 149 -28.55 -2.94 9.32
CA LYS A 149 -29.47 -3.92 8.72
C LYS A 149 -28.74 -4.65 7.61
N VAL A 150 -28.57 -5.97 7.74
CA VAL A 150 -28.08 -6.81 6.64
C VAL A 150 -29.14 -6.81 5.55
N GLN A 151 -28.89 -6.10 4.45
CA GLN A 151 -29.69 -6.21 3.24
C GLN A 151 -29.36 -7.55 2.58
N ARG A 152 -30.11 -8.59 2.95
CA ARG A 152 -30.17 -9.78 2.09
C ARG A 152 -31.06 -9.41 0.92
N ASN A 153 -30.50 -9.42 -0.28
CA ASN A 153 -31.29 -9.42 -1.50
C ASN A 153 -32.15 -10.68 -1.48
N ALA A 154 -33.40 -10.53 -1.03
CA ALA A 154 -34.38 -11.60 -1.11
C ALA A 154 -34.71 -11.82 -2.60
N PRO A 155 -34.81 -13.08 -3.07
CA PRO A 155 -35.35 -13.32 -4.41
C PRO A 155 -36.78 -12.79 -4.48
N PRO A 156 -37.24 -12.31 -5.66
CA PRO A 156 -38.55 -11.69 -5.78
C PRO A 156 -39.66 -12.66 -5.38
N PRO A 157 -40.73 -12.18 -4.71
CA PRO A 157 -41.84 -13.03 -4.32
C PRO A 157 -42.54 -13.57 -5.57
N LYS A 158 -42.68 -14.90 -5.63
CA LYS A 158 -43.50 -15.58 -6.64
C LYS A 158 -44.93 -15.09 -6.53
N MET A 159 -45.47 -14.54 -7.62
CA MET A 159 -46.88 -14.18 -7.73
C MET A 159 -47.74 -15.44 -7.55
N ASN A 160 -48.57 -15.43 -6.52
CA ASN A 160 -49.68 -16.37 -6.38
C ASN A 160 -50.89 -15.78 -7.13
N THR A 161 -51.23 -16.40 -8.26
CA THR A 161 -52.54 -16.28 -8.88
C THR A 161 -53.55 -17.04 -8.03
N ASN A 162 -54.55 -16.34 -7.47
CA ASN A 162 -55.88 -16.90 -7.23
C ASN A 162 -56.89 -15.80 -6.86
N MET A 163 -57.73 -15.52 -7.84
CA MET A 163 -59.14 -15.09 -7.84
C MET A 163 -59.83 -14.83 -6.48
N ALA A 164 -60.43 -13.64 -6.34
CA ALA A 164 -61.84 -13.49 -5.95
C ALA A 164 -62.34 -12.05 -6.24
N ALA A 165 -63.30 -11.94 -7.13
CA ALA A 165 -63.98 -10.72 -7.56
C ALA A 165 -65.01 -10.22 -6.53
N LYS A 166 -65.22 -8.90 -6.44
CA LYS A 166 -66.54 -8.22 -6.43
C LYS A 166 -66.44 -6.76 -6.93
N PRO A 167 -67.49 -6.20 -7.60
CA PRO A 167 -67.43 -4.91 -8.29
C PRO A 167 -68.27 -3.78 -7.65
N ASN A 168 -68.09 -2.55 -8.20
CA ASN A 168 -68.97 -1.36 -8.18
C ASN A 168 -68.99 -0.51 -6.88
N VAL A 169 -68.94 0.83 -6.84
CA VAL A 169 -69.26 1.97 -7.76
C VAL A 169 -68.43 3.23 -7.36
N PRO A 170 -68.34 4.28 -8.20
CA PRO A 170 -67.54 5.48 -7.94
C PRO A 170 -68.36 6.57 -7.23
N SER A 171 -67.79 7.17 -6.18
CA SER A 171 -68.36 8.38 -5.57
C SER A 171 -67.26 9.33 -5.11
N THR A 172 -67.21 10.42 -5.85
CA THR A 172 -66.46 11.66 -5.66
C THR A 172 -66.94 12.37 -4.38
N SER A 173 -66.10 12.48 -3.36
CA SER A 173 -66.18 13.57 -2.38
C SER A 173 -64.87 13.67 -1.58
N THR A 174 -64.11 14.68 -1.96
CA THR A 174 -63.21 15.54 -1.18
C THR A 174 -63.24 15.33 0.34
N SER A 175 -62.13 14.87 0.92
CA SER A 175 -61.68 15.31 2.24
C SER A 175 -60.15 15.27 2.33
N VAL A 176 -59.60 16.44 2.54
CA VAL A 176 -58.19 16.79 2.74
C VAL A 176 -57.65 16.12 4.00
N ALA A 177 -56.59 15.31 3.87
CA ALA A 177 -55.71 14.96 4.98
C ALA A 177 -54.33 14.51 4.48
N GLY A 178 -53.33 15.41 4.61
CA GLY A 178 -51.96 15.00 4.90
C GLY A 178 -51.00 14.76 3.73
N GLN A 179 -51.16 15.37 2.56
CA GLN A 179 -50.02 15.50 1.65
C GLN A 179 -49.10 16.61 2.18
N ALA A 180 -48.02 16.19 2.85
CA ALA A 180 -46.87 17.05 3.08
C ALA A 180 -46.42 17.63 1.73
N PRO A 181 -46.01 18.92 1.66
CA PRO A 181 -45.52 19.50 0.42
C PRO A 181 -44.39 18.61 -0.12
N PRO A 182 -44.31 18.36 -1.44
CA PRO A 182 -43.22 17.57 -2.01
C PRO A 182 -41.92 18.19 -1.53
N LYS A 183 -41.15 17.44 -0.74
CA LYS A 183 -39.84 17.89 -0.27
C LYS A 183 -39.08 18.30 -1.52
N ARG A 184 -38.77 19.60 -1.63
CA ARG A 184 -37.94 20.11 -2.72
C ARG A 184 -36.62 19.36 -2.57
N LEU A 185 -36.40 18.37 -3.44
CA LEU A 185 -35.17 17.61 -3.45
C LEU A 185 -34.02 18.61 -3.51
N SER A 186 -33.10 18.51 -2.55
CA SER A 186 -31.91 19.34 -2.55
C SER A 186 -31.18 19.15 -3.88
N ALA A 187 -30.46 20.16 -4.38
CA ALA A 187 -29.68 20.03 -5.61
C ALA A 187 -28.79 18.77 -5.62
N ARG A 188 -28.28 18.41 -4.43
CA ARG A 188 -27.53 17.18 -4.19
C ARG A 188 -28.35 15.90 -4.36
N GLU A 189 -29.60 15.87 -3.91
CA GLU A 189 -30.46 14.69 -4.04
C GLU A 189 -30.94 14.48 -5.48
N LYS A 190 -31.15 15.58 -6.22
CA LYS A 190 -31.45 15.52 -7.67
C LYS A 190 -30.27 14.94 -8.44
N PHE A 191 -29.06 15.41 -8.14
CA PHE A 191 -27.83 14.90 -8.74
C PHE A 191 -27.63 13.40 -8.47
N ILE A 192 -27.82 12.95 -7.21
CA ILE A 192 -27.68 11.53 -6.85
C ILE A 192 -28.71 10.65 -7.57
N LEU A 193 -29.95 11.12 -7.77
CA LEU A 193 -30.96 10.37 -8.50
C LEU A 193 -30.67 10.30 -10.00
N GLU A 194 -30.19 11.38 -10.58
CA GLU A 194 -29.83 11.46 -12.00
C GLU A 194 -28.60 10.60 -12.33
N GLU A 195 -27.56 10.65 -11.49
CA GLU A 195 -26.38 9.78 -11.62
C GLU A 195 -26.76 8.31 -11.55
N ARG A 196 -27.69 7.96 -10.65
CA ARG A 196 -28.19 6.59 -10.48
C ARG A 196 -29.02 6.13 -11.67
N GLN A 197 -29.84 7.00 -12.25
CA GLN A 197 -30.57 6.71 -13.48
C GLN A 197 -29.63 6.53 -14.67
N ARG A 198 -28.61 7.38 -14.82
CA ARG A 198 -27.58 7.26 -15.86
C ARG A 198 -26.82 5.93 -15.77
N LYS A 199 -26.47 5.52 -14.54
CA LYS A 199 -25.76 4.25 -14.29
C LYS A 199 -26.64 3.04 -14.60
N LEU A 200 -27.93 3.09 -14.26
CA LEU A 200 -28.89 2.03 -14.60
C LEU A 200 -29.16 1.94 -16.11
N ALA A 201 -29.24 3.07 -16.82
CA ALA A 201 -29.39 3.08 -18.28
C ALA A 201 -28.15 2.49 -18.98
N LYS A 202 -26.94 2.79 -18.49
CA LYS A 202 -25.68 2.25 -19.03
C LYS A 202 -25.53 0.75 -18.75
N GLN A 203 -26.01 0.27 -17.61
CA GLN A 203 -26.05 -1.17 -17.30
C GLN A 203 -27.12 -1.90 -18.11
N ALA A 204 -28.27 -1.27 -18.37
CA ALA A 204 -29.30 -1.84 -19.23
C ALA A 204 -28.84 -1.93 -20.70
N ALA A 205 -28.01 -0.99 -21.16
CA ALA A 205 -27.42 -1.01 -22.50
C ALA A 205 -26.27 -2.02 -22.68
N ALA A 206 -25.67 -2.50 -21.58
CA ALA A 206 -24.54 -3.45 -21.61
C ALA A 206 -24.97 -4.92 -21.48
N HIS A 207 -26.28 -5.21 -21.43
CA HIS A 207 -26.83 -6.56 -21.25
C HIS A 207 -27.70 -7.01 -22.44
N VAL A 208 -27.24 -6.74 -23.66
CA VAL A 208 -27.77 -7.34 -24.89
C VAL A 208 -26.59 -7.74 -25.77
N ASP A 209 -26.60 -9.01 -26.19
CA ASP A 209 -25.66 -9.74 -27.06
C ASP A 209 -24.36 -10.24 -26.44
N ASP A 210 -24.53 -11.36 -25.74
CA ASP A 210 -23.57 -12.44 -25.58
C ASP A 210 -23.89 -13.45 -26.70
N GLU A 211 -23.05 -13.55 -27.75
CA GLU A 211 -22.89 -14.75 -28.60
C GLU A 211 -21.70 -14.57 -29.57
N ASP A 212 -20.69 -15.44 -29.38
CA ASP A 212 -19.93 -16.19 -30.39
C ASP A 212 -18.93 -15.51 -31.39
N VAL A 213 -17.70 -16.07 -31.36
CA VAL A 213 -16.83 -16.47 -32.49
C VAL A 213 -15.86 -15.43 -33.11
N ASP A 214 -14.58 -15.78 -32.97
CA ASP A 214 -13.42 -15.66 -33.87
C ASP A 214 -13.16 -14.42 -34.77
N GLU A 215 -11.84 -14.24 -34.98
CA GLU A 215 -11.24 -13.87 -36.27
C GLU A 215 -10.88 -12.39 -36.52
N TYR A 216 -9.71 -12.25 -37.14
CA TYR A 216 -9.10 -11.01 -37.59
C TYR A 216 -9.92 -10.37 -38.72
N ASP A 217 -9.83 -9.04 -38.76
CA ASP A 217 -9.95 -8.18 -39.96
C ASP A 217 -11.34 -7.61 -40.33
N SER A 218 -11.27 -6.35 -40.78
CA SER A 218 -12.18 -5.65 -41.68
C SER A 218 -13.31 -4.73 -41.16
N MET A 219 -13.21 -3.49 -41.68
CA MET A 219 -14.22 -2.43 -41.92
C MET A 219 -14.73 -1.63 -40.71
N SER A 220 -14.40 -0.34 -40.58
CA SER A 220 -14.81 0.81 -41.41
C SER A 220 -16.30 1.17 -41.25
N ASP A 221 -16.52 2.46 -40.97
CA ASP A 221 -17.70 3.27 -41.33
C ASP A 221 -18.93 3.28 -40.39
N MET A 222 -19.09 4.38 -39.62
CA MET A 222 -20.20 5.35 -39.77
C MET A 222 -20.46 6.23 -38.52
N GLY A 223 -20.62 7.55 -38.75
CA GLY A 223 -21.38 8.52 -37.92
C GLY A 223 -20.54 9.31 -36.91
N SER A 224 -20.05 10.54 -37.16
CA SER A 224 -20.81 11.78 -37.48
C SER A 224 -21.92 12.01 -36.45
N GLU A 225 -22.01 13.07 -35.64
CA GLU A 225 -21.56 14.46 -35.67
C GLU A 225 -21.47 14.98 -34.21
N ASP A 226 -20.48 15.81 -33.86
CA ASP A 226 -20.71 17.08 -33.16
C ASP A 226 -19.45 17.95 -33.24
N GLU A 227 -19.62 19.15 -33.77
CA GLU A 227 -18.60 20.12 -34.14
C GLU A 227 -18.13 20.95 -32.94
N GLY A 228 -16.81 21.16 -32.83
CA GLY A 228 -16.24 21.98 -31.76
C GLY A 228 -14.76 22.31 -31.93
N ASP A 229 -14.38 22.76 -33.12
CA ASP A 229 -13.26 23.65 -33.47
C ASP A 229 -12.21 24.01 -32.38
N VAL A 230 -11.04 23.32 -32.36
CA VAL A 230 -9.69 23.92 -32.15
C VAL A 230 -8.56 22.98 -32.69
N PRO A 231 -8.10 23.05 -33.97
CA PRO A 231 -7.19 22.03 -34.52
C PRO A 231 -5.68 22.30 -34.34
N ALA A 232 -5.25 23.50 -33.96
CA ALA A 232 -3.81 23.83 -33.97
C ALA A 232 -3.06 23.45 -32.67
N HIS A 233 -3.74 23.47 -31.51
CA HIS A 233 -3.10 23.25 -30.21
C HIS A 233 -3.10 21.78 -29.76
N ALA A 234 -3.92 20.93 -30.39
CA ALA A 234 -3.92 19.49 -30.15
C ALA A 234 -2.61 18.85 -30.65
N SER A 235 -2.13 19.25 -31.83
CA SER A 235 -0.91 18.69 -32.44
C SER A 235 0.35 18.96 -31.61
N ILE A 236 0.55 20.20 -31.16
CA ILE A 236 1.72 20.55 -30.32
C ILE A 236 1.65 19.84 -28.98
N ARG A 237 0.46 19.78 -28.37
CA ARG A 237 0.28 19.07 -27.11
C ARG A 237 0.59 17.59 -27.29
N ASP A 238 0.10 16.95 -28.34
CA ASP A 238 0.35 15.53 -28.61
C ASP A 238 1.82 15.27 -28.94
N GLU A 239 2.51 16.21 -29.59
CA GLU A 239 3.95 16.16 -29.82
C GLU A 239 4.75 16.24 -28.51
N ILE A 240 4.37 17.11 -27.56
CA ILE A 240 4.97 17.15 -26.22
C ILE A 240 4.82 15.80 -25.53
N TRP A 241 3.67 15.15 -25.64
CA TRP A 241 3.46 13.82 -25.06
C TRP A 241 4.35 12.75 -25.72
N LYS A 242 4.49 12.81 -27.05
CA LYS A 242 5.39 11.93 -27.82
C LYS A 242 6.85 12.10 -27.45
N LEU A 243 7.31 13.31 -27.10
CA LEU A 243 8.67 13.55 -26.60
C LEU A 243 8.97 12.74 -25.33
N PHE A 244 7.96 12.49 -24.49
CA PHE A 244 8.09 11.66 -23.28
C PHE A 244 7.73 10.18 -23.53
N GLY A 245 7.53 9.78 -24.78
CA GLY A 245 7.15 8.41 -25.16
C GLY A 245 5.75 8.02 -24.67
N ARG A 246 4.84 9.00 -24.50
CA ARG A 246 3.48 8.78 -24.02
C ARG A 246 2.47 9.24 -25.07
N ASP A 247 1.35 8.54 -25.14
CA ASP A 247 0.22 8.94 -26.00
C ASP A 247 -0.88 9.57 -25.16
N ARG A 248 -1.19 10.82 -25.47
CA ARG A 248 -2.22 11.58 -24.75
C ARG A 248 -3.59 10.92 -24.86
N GLN A 249 -3.98 10.48 -26.06
CA GLN A 249 -5.27 9.83 -26.29
C GLN A 249 -5.39 8.55 -25.44
N ARG A 250 -4.31 7.76 -25.37
CA ARG A 250 -4.25 6.55 -24.54
C ARG A 250 -4.29 6.84 -23.05
N TYR A 251 -3.67 7.95 -22.61
CA TYR A 251 -3.71 8.39 -21.22
C TYR A 251 -5.10 8.89 -20.81
N MET A 252 -5.77 9.63 -21.68
CA MET A 252 -7.13 10.15 -21.43
C MET A 252 -8.21 9.05 -21.52
N ALA A 253 -8.00 8.04 -22.38
CA ALA A 253 -8.90 6.89 -22.51
C ALA A 253 -8.71 5.85 -21.38
N ARG A 254 -7.70 6.00 -20.53
CA ARG A 254 -7.51 5.14 -19.38
C ARG A 254 -8.45 5.58 -18.27
N ASP A 255 -9.37 4.72 -17.87
CA ASP A 255 -10.17 4.92 -16.66
C ASP A 255 -9.22 4.85 -15.44
N VAL A 256 -8.86 6.02 -14.90
CA VAL A 256 -8.00 6.14 -13.72
C VAL A 256 -8.87 6.03 -12.48
N ASP A 257 -9.21 4.79 -12.11
CA ASP A 257 -9.98 4.45 -10.91
C ASP A 257 -9.07 4.13 -9.68
N SER A 258 -7.79 4.53 -9.71
CA SER A 258 -6.75 3.86 -8.90
C SER A 258 -5.82 4.80 -8.13
N ASP A 259 -6.35 5.82 -7.44
CA ASP A 259 -5.55 6.60 -6.49
C ASP A 259 -5.72 6.12 -5.03
N ASP A 260 -6.77 5.36 -4.72
CA ASP A 260 -7.12 4.97 -3.33
C ASP A 260 -6.40 3.68 -2.85
N ASP A 261 -5.78 2.91 -3.74
CA ASP A 261 -5.08 1.65 -3.43
C ASP A 261 -3.56 1.68 -3.79
N MET A 262 -3.04 2.85 -4.13
CA MET A 262 -1.60 3.04 -4.41
C MET A 262 -0.71 3.20 -3.17
N GLU A 263 -1.28 3.19 -1.97
CA GLU A 263 -0.52 3.23 -0.72
C GLU A 263 -0.25 1.82 -0.19
N ALA A 264 1.02 1.45 -0.10
CA ALA A 264 1.43 0.21 0.56
C ALA A 264 1.30 0.35 2.08
N GLY A 265 0.69 -0.64 2.74
CA GLY A 265 0.67 -0.71 4.19
C GLY A 265 2.06 -0.94 4.77
N ALA A 266 2.30 -0.48 6.01
CA ALA A 266 3.58 -0.71 6.68
C ALA A 266 3.93 -2.20 6.84
N ASP A 267 2.91 -3.06 6.99
CA ASP A 267 3.08 -4.51 7.05
C ASP A 267 3.46 -5.09 5.68
N ASP A 268 2.89 -4.58 4.59
CA ASP A 268 3.20 -5.02 3.21
C ASP A 268 4.67 -4.70 2.86
N VAL A 269 5.13 -3.50 3.23
CA VAL A 269 6.54 -3.09 3.06
C VAL A 269 7.49 -4.01 3.82
N LEU A 270 7.15 -4.35 5.07
CA LEU A 270 7.99 -5.22 5.90
C LEU A 270 8.06 -6.66 5.36
N GLU A 271 6.94 -7.19 4.85
CA GLU A 271 6.91 -8.50 4.19
C GLU A 271 7.72 -8.51 2.90
N GLU A 272 7.62 -7.46 2.10
CA GLU A 272 8.40 -7.29 0.86
C GLU A 272 9.90 -7.18 1.14
N GLU A 273 10.32 -6.39 2.13
CA GLU A 273 11.72 -6.28 2.54
C GLU A 273 12.29 -7.64 2.99
N ARG A 274 11.52 -8.38 3.79
CA ARG A 274 11.91 -9.72 4.23
C ARG A 274 12.04 -10.68 3.06
N ARG A 275 11.10 -10.61 2.10
CA ARG A 275 11.13 -11.43 0.89
C ARG A 275 12.35 -11.09 0.03
N SER A 276 12.60 -9.81 -0.21
CA SER A 276 13.75 -9.32 -0.97
C SER A 276 15.08 -9.72 -0.33
N SER A 277 15.19 -9.64 1.00
CA SER A 277 16.38 -10.09 1.72
C SER A 277 16.66 -11.59 1.55
N MET A 278 15.60 -12.42 1.57
CA MET A 278 15.73 -13.86 1.36
C MET A 278 16.15 -14.20 -0.08
N PHE A 279 15.61 -13.49 -1.08
CA PHE A 279 16.00 -13.69 -2.47
C PHE A 279 17.43 -13.24 -2.74
N GLY A 280 17.84 -12.08 -2.22
CA GLY A 280 19.22 -11.59 -2.36
C GLY A 280 20.25 -12.58 -1.81
N ARG A 281 20.04 -13.11 -0.59
CA ARG A 281 20.95 -14.13 -0.02
C ARG A 281 21.05 -15.39 -0.89
N ARG A 282 19.92 -15.84 -1.46
CA ARG A 282 19.90 -17.02 -2.33
C ARG A 282 20.60 -16.77 -3.66
N GLU A 283 20.53 -15.55 -4.18
CA GLU A 283 21.23 -15.14 -5.39
C GLU A 283 22.73 -15.06 -5.15
N ASP A 284 23.16 -14.43 -4.04
CA ASP A 284 24.56 -14.35 -3.62
C ASP A 284 25.19 -15.75 -3.44
N GLU A 285 24.50 -16.66 -2.75
CA GLU A 285 24.96 -18.04 -2.56
C GLU A 285 25.14 -18.79 -3.90
N ARG A 286 24.25 -18.55 -4.85
CA ARG A 286 24.31 -19.17 -6.18
C ARG A 286 25.47 -18.60 -7.00
N GLU A 287 25.70 -17.29 -6.94
CA GLU A 287 26.83 -16.65 -7.60
C GLU A 287 28.16 -17.10 -7.00
N GLU A 288 28.24 -17.25 -5.67
CA GLU A 288 29.43 -17.76 -4.99
C GLU A 288 29.76 -19.20 -5.41
N GLN A 289 28.75 -20.07 -5.53
CA GLN A 289 28.94 -21.44 -6.03
C GLN A 289 29.49 -21.44 -7.47
N MET A 290 28.91 -20.64 -8.36
CA MET A 290 29.39 -20.49 -9.73
C MET A 290 30.82 -19.94 -9.80
N LEU A 291 31.17 -19.01 -8.91
CA LEU A 291 32.52 -18.46 -8.79
C LEU A 291 33.52 -19.50 -8.29
N LEU A 292 33.14 -20.32 -7.30
CA LEU A 292 33.97 -21.41 -6.78
C LEU A 292 34.21 -22.48 -7.84
N GLU A 293 33.18 -22.89 -8.57
CA GLU A 293 33.31 -23.82 -9.70
C GLU A 293 34.20 -23.25 -10.81
N SER A 294 34.02 -21.97 -11.15
CA SER A 294 34.86 -21.28 -12.12
C SER A 294 36.33 -21.19 -11.67
N LYS A 295 36.58 -20.91 -10.38
CA LYS A 295 37.93 -20.90 -9.79
C LYS A 295 38.55 -22.28 -9.81
N ARG A 296 37.79 -23.32 -9.47
CA ARG A 296 38.24 -24.72 -9.48
C ARG A 296 38.60 -25.19 -10.89
N ARG A 297 37.78 -24.85 -11.89
CA ARG A 297 38.05 -25.12 -13.30
C ARG A 297 39.31 -24.39 -13.80
N LYS A 298 39.50 -23.12 -13.41
CA LYS A 298 40.71 -22.35 -13.75
C LYS A 298 41.98 -22.92 -13.09
N PHE A 299 41.86 -23.44 -11.87
CA PHE A 299 42.98 -24.04 -11.14
C PHE A 299 43.35 -25.43 -11.71
N GLN A 300 42.36 -26.24 -12.10
CA GLN A 300 42.59 -27.54 -12.75
C GLN A 300 43.03 -27.43 -14.22
N GLY A 301 42.75 -26.29 -14.88
CA GLY A 301 43.14 -26.03 -16.28
C GLY A 301 44.44 -25.25 -16.46
N ARG A 302 45.26 -25.11 -15.42
CA ARG A 302 46.55 -24.41 -15.48
C ARG A 302 47.68 -25.46 -15.52
N PRO A 303 48.45 -25.60 -16.62
CA PRO A 303 49.58 -26.52 -16.71
C PRO A 303 50.74 -26.13 -15.78
#